data_AF-A0A9P3JCM0-F1
#
_entry.id   AF-A0A9P3JCM0-F1
#
_cell.length_a   1.000
_cell.length_b   1.000
_cell.length_c   1.000
_cell.angle_alpha   90.00
_cell.angle_beta   90.00
_cell.angle_gamma   90.00
#
_symmetry.space_group_name_H-M   'P 1'
#
loop_
_entity.id
_entity.type
_entity.pdbx_description
1 polymer ?
#
loop_
_entity_poly.entity_id
_entity_poly.type
_entity_poly.pdbx_seq_one_letter_code
_entity_poly.pdbx_strand_id
1 'polypeptide(L)' 'VSLARQLAHRFLASARAAFERTGAMHEKYDGRHRGAVGGGGEYNPQVGFGWTNGAVLSLLDLFGYEEP' A
#
# COMPACT_ATOMS: atom_id res chain seq x y z
N VAL A 1 15.33 -2.75 -13.57
CA VAL A 1 14.43 -1.67 -13.10
C VAL A 1 12.95 -1.96 -13.40
N SER A 2 12.60 -2.71 -14.46
CA SER A 2 11.21 -3.01 -14.83
C SER A 2 10.39 -3.70 -13.72
N LEU A 3 10.92 -4.77 -13.10
CA LEU A 3 10.21 -5.47 -12.03
C LEU A 3 9.97 -4.60 -10.80
N ALA A 4 10.96 -3.79 -10.40
CA ALA A 4 10.83 -2.89 -9.26
C ALA A 4 9.70 -1.87 -9.46
N ARG A 5 9.62 -1.25 -10.64
CA ARG A 5 8.52 -0.34 -11.00
C ARG A 5 7.16 -1.05 -10.99
N GLN A 6 7.08 -2.26 -11.55
CA GLN A 6 5.83 -3.04 -11.55
C GLN A 6 5.34 -3.35 -10.13
N LEU A 7 6.24 -3.77 -9.24
CA LEU A 7 5.89 -4.04 -7.84
C LEU A 7 5.49 -2.77 -7.10
N ALA A 8 6.20 -1.66 -7.34
CA ALA A 8 5.86 -0.35 -6.79
C ALA A 8 4.44 0.07 -7.20
N HIS A 9 4.11 0.03 -8.50
CA HIS A 9 2.77 0.42 -8.98
C HIS A 9 1.68 -0.50 -8.45
N ARG A 10 1.92 -1.82 -8.36
CA ARG A 10 0.96 -2.77 -7.75
C ARG A 10 0.69 -2.44 -6.28
N PHE A 11 1.75 -2.15 -5.52
CA PHE A 11 1.62 -1.76 -4.12
C PHE A 11 0.88 -0.43 -3.97
N LEU A 12 1.28 0.60 -4.72
CA LEU A 12 0.64 1.93 -4.72
C LEU A 12 -0.85 1.82 -5.08
N ALA A 13 -1.20 1.06 -6.11
CA ALA A 13 -2.57 0.86 -6.53
C ALA A 13 -3.41 0.11 -5.47
N SER A 14 -2.82 -0.83 -4.73
CA SER A 14 -3.47 -1.50 -3.61
C SER A 14 -3.66 -0.56 -2.42
N ALA A 15 -2.61 0.19 -2.07
CA ALA A 15 -2.61 1.09 -0.94
C ALA A 15 -3.61 2.24 -1.14
N ARG A 16 -3.67 2.82 -2.35
CA ARG A 16 -4.68 3.82 -2.75
C ARG A 16 -6.10 3.28 -2.64
N ALA A 17 -6.39 2.11 -3.22
CA ALA A 17 -7.73 1.53 -3.18
C ALA A 17 -8.22 1.24 -1.75
N ALA A 18 -7.31 0.85 -0.85
CA ALA A 18 -7.65 0.72 0.56
C ALA A 18 -7.85 2.07 1.24
N PHE A 19 -6.99 3.06 0.94
CA PHE A 19 -7.09 4.41 1.49
C PHE A 19 -8.42 5.08 1.12
N GLU A 20 -8.84 5.00 -0.14
CA GLU A 20 -10.12 5.55 -0.61
C GLU A 20 -11.32 4.94 0.11
N ARG A 21 -11.25 3.65 0.45
CA ARG A 21 -12.35 2.94 1.14
C ARG A 21 -12.35 3.16 2.64
N THR A 22 -11.19 3.31 3.26
CA THR A 22 -11.04 3.27 4.73
C THR A 22 -10.65 4.60 5.36
N GLY A 23 -10.20 5.57 4.55
CA GLY A 23 -9.70 6.87 5.00
C GLY A 23 -8.31 6.84 5.64
N ALA A 24 -7.62 5.69 5.67
CA ALA A 24 -6.31 5.57 6.32
C ALA A 24 -5.38 4.58 5.61
N MET A 25 -4.07 4.79 5.82
CA MET A 25 -3.04 3.82 5.45
C MET A 25 -2.94 2.77 6.55
N HIS A 26 -2.76 1.51 6.16
CA HIS A 26 -2.79 0.37 7.09
C HIS A 26 -1.38 -0.15 7.35
N GLU A 27 -1.20 -0.78 8.51
CA GLU A 27 0.04 -1.47 8.88
C GLU A 27 0.46 -2.52 7.84
N LYS A 28 -0.51 -3.22 7.25
CA LYS A 28 -0.29 -4.33 6.32
C LYS A 28 -1.43 -4.48 5.31
N TYR A 29 -1.11 -5.10 4.18
CA TYR A 29 -2.02 -5.33 3.04
C TYR A 29 -1.99 -6.81 2.63
N ASP A 30 -3.09 -7.31 2.06
CA ASP A 30 -3.11 -8.66 1.48
C ASP A 30 -2.45 -8.63 0.09
N GLY A 31 -1.29 -9.28 -0.06
CA GLY A 31 -0.57 -9.35 -1.32
C GLY A 31 -1.28 -10.12 -2.43
N ARG A 32 -2.37 -10.84 -2.12
CA ARG A 32 -3.15 -11.63 -3.09
C ARG A 32 -4.34 -10.87 -3.66
N HIS A 33 -4.84 -9.86 -2.95
CA HIS A 33 -6.07 -9.14 -3.30
C HIS A 33 -5.84 -7.63 -3.29
N ARG A 34 -5.92 -7.00 -4.46
CA ARG A 34 -5.73 -5.55 -4.60
C ARG A 34 -6.73 -4.79 -3.73
N GLY A 35 -6.23 -3.83 -2.95
CA GLY A 35 -7.04 -2.97 -2.08
C GLY A 35 -7.45 -3.62 -0.77
N ALA A 36 -7.17 -4.90 -0.54
CA ALA A 36 -7.49 -5.57 0.71
C ALA A 36 -6.43 -5.25 1.78
N VAL A 37 -6.93 -4.92 2.97
CA VAL A 37 -6.10 -4.69 4.16
C VAL A 37 -5.74 -6.03 4.77
N GLY A 38 -4.54 -6.15 5.34
CA GLY A 38 -4.10 -7.37 5.99
C GLY A 38 -4.68 -7.48 7.40
N GLY A 39 -5.03 -8.71 7.80
CA GLY A 39 -5.56 -9.03 9.13
C GLY A 39 -4.70 -10.05 9.88
N GLY A 40 -5.25 -10.57 10.98
CA GLY A 40 -4.64 -11.63 11.79
C GLY A 40 -3.45 -11.18 12.64
N GLY A 41 -2.91 -12.12 13.43
CA GLY A 41 -1.87 -11.88 14.43
C GLY A 41 -2.43 -11.80 15.85
N GLU A 42 -1.60 -11.33 16.78
CA GLU A 42 -1.93 -11.28 18.21
C GLU A 42 -2.78 -10.06 18.61
N TYR A 43 -2.83 -9.04 17.74
CA TYR A 43 -3.52 -7.78 18.01
C TYR A 43 -4.28 -7.25 16.79
N ASN A 44 -5.19 -6.30 17.06
CA ASN A 44 -5.98 -5.66 16.03
C ASN A 44 -5.10 -4.86 15.07
N PRO A 45 -5.25 -4.98 13.74
CA PRO A 45 -4.47 -4.21 12.78
C PRO A 45 -4.53 -2.70 13.02
N GLN A 46 -3.39 -2.03 12.84
CA GLN A 46 -3.27 -0.59 13.10
C GLN A 46 -3.41 0.25 11.81
N VAL A 47 -3.88 1.49 11.98
CA VAL A 47 -4.03 2.50 10.91
C VAL A 47 -3.12 3.69 11.16
N GLY A 48 -2.85 4.49 10.12
CA GLY A 48 -1.94 5.63 10.19
C GLY A 48 -0.47 5.21 10.32
N PHE A 49 -0.12 4.01 9.84
CA PHE A 49 1.17 3.39 10.09
C PHE A 49 2.33 4.12 9.38
N GLY A 50 3.29 4.61 10.15
CA GLY A 50 4.35 5.50 9.66
C GLY A 50 5.21 4.90 8.55
N TRP A 51 5.56 3.62 8.63
CA TRP A 51 6.34 2.96 7.58
C TRP A 51 5.57 2.84 6.27
N THR A 52 4.26 2.55 6.33
CA THR A 52 3.41 2.50 5.14
C THR A 52 3.33 3.87 4.47
N ASN A 53 3.13 4.93 5.26
CA ASN A 53 3.10 6.30 4.77
C ASN A 53 4.42 6.65 4.07
N GLY A 54 5.56 6.39 4.75
CA GLY A 54 6.89 6.67 4.19
C GLY A 54 7.17 5.88 2.92
N ALA A 55 6.84 4.58 2.90
CA ALA A 55 7.04 3.73 1.73
C ALA A 55 6.22 4.23 0.53
N VAL A 56 4.95 4.59 0.73
CA VAL A 56 4.11 5.12 -0.35
C VAL A 56 4.68 6.43 -0.90
N LEU A 57 5.05 7.37 -0.04
CA LEU A 57 5.65 8.64 -0.47
C LEU A 57 6.96 8.42 -1.24
N SER A 58 7.85 7.57 -0.75
CA SER A 58 9.12 7.26 -1.42
C SER A 58 8.91 6.55 -2.76
N LEU A 59 7.93 5.66 -2.88
CA LEU A 59 7.63 4.98 -4.15
C LEU A 59 7.01 5.93 -5.17
N LEU A 60 6.16 6.86 -4.74
CA LEU A 60 5.61 7.92 -5.58
C LEU A 60 6.70 8.85 -6.09
N ASP A 61 7.66 9.23 -5.24
CA ASP A 61 8.81 10.07 -5.63
C ASP A 61 9.72 9.36 -6.65
N LEU A 62 10.01 8.07 -6.42
CA LEU A 62 10.93 7.30 -7.27
C LEU A 62 10.33 6.86 -8.62
N PHE A 63 9.04 6.52 -8.64
CA PHE A 63 8.41 5.87 -9.79
C PHE A 63 7.22 6.63 -10.36
N GLY A 64 6.74 7.67 -9.69
CA GLY A 64 5.49 8.33 -10.02
C GLY A 64 4.27 7.49 -9.69
N TYR A 65 3.12 7.94 -10.20
CA TYR A 65 1.89 7.16 -10.20
C TYR A 65 1.36 7.08 -11.62
N GLU A 66 1.26 5.87 -12.13
CA GLU A 66 0.56 5.55 -13.38
C GLU A 66 -0.56 4.58 -13.03
N GLU A 67 -1.81 4.95 -13.33
CA GLU A 67 -2.90 4.00 -13.25
C GLU A 67 -2.60 2.83 -14.21
N PRO A 68 -2.61 1.58 -13.73
CA PRO A 68 -2.41 0.40 -14.58
C PRO A 68 -3.62 0.13 -15.48
#